data_AF-A0A834G644-F1
#
_entry.id   AF-A0A834G644-F1
#
_cell.length_a   1.000
_cell.length_b   1.000
_cell.length_c   1.000
_cell.angle_alpha   90.00
_cell.angle_beta   90.00
_cell.angle_gamma   90.00
#
_symmetry.space_group_name_H-M   'P 1'
#
loop_
_entity.id
_entity.type
_entity.pdbx_description
1 polymer ?
#
loop_
_entity_poly.entity_id
_entity_poly.type
_entity_poly.pdbx_seq_one_letter_code
_entity_poly.pdbx_strand_id
1 'polypeptide(L)'
;MSSVAVAVADTDTDDPTPLLHDSSPYGDSASGDEEIAPSSSSNEPEPDGSSRPNSPVGSNQRLASLDVFRGLTVALMILVDDAGGAFPSINHSPWFGVTLADFVMPFFLFGVGVSIGLVFKKVTNKQSATKKVILRTIKLFLLGVVLQGGYFHGRNDLSYGVDVRKLRWLGVLQRISIGYLFASVLEIWLVNNIAVDSALTFVKRYCIQWTAAFLLVLVYMSLLSGLYVPDWNYEVLSTNTSSTSRYGSGTQILISDDNTNLYGLASRLCYRVHCGMRGSLEPACNAVGLVDRFILGVDHLYQHPVYRRTKILDQLIFPVQQECSVNSPDYGPLPQNSPEWCLAPFDPEGILRIDSIMELAELFRVYGHMQRVFLWSVSSFPLLISGYVLFVLGIPLSKPLYTLSYMCITAGASGFLLTIIFYIVKMDDLKVNHKMDDSVSALTFTTLVDVKHVKKPAMVLQWMGMNALIIYALGACDLFPAALQGLYWRSPENNLVDGTELLLQSMLHSRKWGTLAFVVLEILFWGLVAGFLNMKRFYVRL
;
A
#
# COMPACT_ATOMS: atom_id res chain seq x y z
N MET A 1 54.56 -20.50 35.84
CA MET A 1 54.32 -21.79 35.17
C MET A 1 54.40 -21.51 33.68
N SER A 2 55.63 -21.42 33.14
CA SER A 2 56.41 -22.52 32.52
C SER A 2 55.81 -22.88 31.15
N SER A 3 56.47 -22.83 30.00
CA SER A 3 57.89 -22.72 29.60
C SER A 3 57.89 -22.30 28.11
N VAL A 4 58.68 -21.32 27.65
CA VAL A 4 60.00 -21.46 26.96
C VAL A 4 60.05 -22.51 25.84
N ALA A 5 60.23 -22.03 24.59
CA ALA A 5 61.13 -22.63 23.59
C ALA A 5 61.55 -21.57 22.54
N VAL A 6 62.84 -21.54 22.24
CA VAL A 6 63.62 -20.57 21.45
C VAL A 6 64.36 -21.32 20.34
N ALA A 7 64.50 -20.71 19.15
CA ALA A 7 65.56 -20.88 18.14
C ALA A 7 65.26 -19.86 17.00
N VAL A 8 65.99 -18.79 16.64
CA VAL A 8 67.41 -18.39 16.41
C VAL A 8 67.93 -18.67 14.97
N ALA A 9 68.24 -17.54 14.30
CA ALA A 9 69.19 -17.24 13.17
C ALA A 9 68.90 -17.84 11.77
N ASP A 10 69.15 -17.18 10.62
CA ASP A 10 70.20 -16.21 10.25
C ASP A 10 69.88 -15.38 8.96
N THR A 11 70.70 -14.36 8.73
CA THR A 11 70.98 -13.42 7.59
C THR A 11 70.80 -13.95 6.14
N ASP A 12 70.65 -13.21 5.01
CA ASP A 12 71.30 -11.98 4.52
C ASP A 12 70.67 -11.49 3.16
N THR A 13 70.82 -10.18 2.89
CA THR A 13 70.97 -9.37 1.64
C THR A 13 70.47 -9.75 0.21
N ASP A 14 70.03 -8.69 -0.49
CA ASP A 14 70.17 -8.31 -1.92
C ASP A 14 68.96 -8.34 -2.91
N ASP A 15 68.75 -7.17 -3.52
CA ASP A 15 67.87 -6.72 -4.63
C ASP A 15 68.53 -7.05 -6.01
N PRO A 16 68.00 -6.73 -7.23
CA PRO A 16 66.64 -6.62 -7.80
C PRO A 16 66.47 -7.39 -9.17
N THR A 17 65.33 -7.16 -9.84
CA THR A 17 65.06 -7.22 -11.31
C THR A 17 64.51 -8.52 -11.99
N PRO A 18 63.71 -8.37 -13.09
CA PRO A 18 62.46 -9.10 -13.34
C PRO A 18 62.56 -10.10 -14.50
N LEU A 19 61.49 -10.87 -14.82
CA LEU A 19 61.11 -11.32 -16.18
C LEU A 19 59.85 -12.24 -16.21
N LEU A 20 58.85 -11.80 -16.99
CA LEU A 20 57.91 -12.46 -17.93
C LEU A 20 57.24 -13.84 -17.67
N HIS A 21 55.90 -13.79 -17.84
CA HIS A 21 54.94 -14.70 -18.50
C HIS A 21 54.48 -16.06 -17.92
N ASP A 22 53.15 -16.07 -17.75
CA ASP A 22 52.15 -17.08 -18.16
C ASP A 22 51.62 -18.17 -17.20
N SER A 23 50.28 -18.28 -17.30
CA SER A 23 49.37 -19.40 -17.03
C SER A 23 48.72 -19.58 -15.63
N SER A 24 47.43 -19.21 -15.60
CA SER A 24 46.25 -19.65 -14.78
C SER A 24 46.21 -21.17 -14.46
N PRO A 25 45.35 -21.76 -13.56
CA PRO A 25 44.12 -21.27 -12.90
C PRO A 25 43.89 -21.72 -11.42
N TYR A 26 42.71 -21.38 -10.88
CA TYR A 26 42.00 -21.94 -9.70
C TYR A 26 42.24 -21.38 -8.28
N GLY A 27 41.13 -21.01 -7.62
CA GLY A 27 40.91 -21.35 -6.21
C GLY A 27 40.83 -20.22 -5.18
N ASP A 28 39.62 -19.65 -5.05
CA ASP A 28 38.95 -19.26 -3.81
C ASP A 28 39.53 -18.26 -2.78
N SER A 29 38.64 -17.30 -2.50
CA SER A 29 38.27 -16.78 -1.17
C SER A 29 39.21 -15.81 -0.46
N ALA A 30 38.93 -14.52 -0.65
CA ALA A 30 38.97 -13.57 0.46
C ALA A 30 37.86 -12.52 0.29
N SER A 31 36.97 -12.51 1.27
CA SER A 31 35.98 -11.49 1.58
C SER A 31 36.57 -10.08 1.56
N GLY A 32 35.96 -9.20 0.75
CA GLY A 32 36.15 -7.77 0.82
C GLY A 32 34.83 -7.10 0.46
N ASP A 33 34.23 -6.43 1.43
CA ASP A 33 33.04 -5.60 1.26
C ASP A 33 33.33 -4.46 0.27
N GLU A 34 32.78 -4.53 -0.95
CA GLU A 34 32.72 -3.36 -1.84
C GLU A 34 31.38 -2.64 -1.65
N GLU A 35 31.44 -1.72 -0.71
CA GLU A 35 30.56 -0.59 -0.52
C GLU A 35 30.67 0.35 -1.76
N ILE A 36 29.53 0.71 -2.36
CA ILE A 36 29.51 1.61 -3.51
C ILE A 36 29.75 3.04 -3.01
N ALA A 37 30.99 3.50 -3.06
CA ALA A 37 31.37 4.91 -3.02
C ALA A 37 32.11 5.30 -4.32
N PRO A 38 31.96 6.53 -4.83
CA PRO A 38 32.58 6.97 -6.08
C PRO A 38 34.05 7.36 -5.83
N SER A 39 34.99 6.63 -6.43
CA SER A 39 36.43 6.93 -6.34
C SER A 39 36.82 8.13 -7.21
N SER A 40 37.57 9.06 -6.61
CA SER A 40 38.22 10.23 -7.20
C SER A 40 39.75 10.03 -7.34
N SER A 41 40.34 10.37 -8.49
CA SER A 41 41.75 10.79 -8.71
C SER A 41 42.04 10.78 -10.24
N SER A 42 42.22 11.88 -10.97
CA SER A 42 43.31 12.89 -11.08
C SER A 42 44.40 12.58 -12.14
N ASN A 43 44.48 13.47 -13.16
CA ASN A 43 45.62 13.90 -14.04
C ASN A 43 46.33 12.84 -14.90
N GLU A 44 46.67 12.96 -16.20
CA GLU A 44 46.95 14.01 -17.23
C GLU A 44 47.17 13.26 -18.59
N PRO A 45 47.55 13.86 -19.76
CA PRO A 45 47.14 15.11 -20.44
C PRO A 45 46.54 14.83 -21.86
N GLU A 46 45.93 15.85 -22.49
CA GLU A 46 45.36 15.81 -23.86
C GLU A 46 46.44 15.64 -24.98
N PRO A 47 46.03 15.24 -26.21
CA PRO A 47 45.76 16.25 -27.23
C PRO A 47 44.53 16.00 -28.13
N ASP A 48 43.75 17.06 -28.28
CA ASP A 48 43.29 17.70 -29.52
C ASP A 48 42.22 17.04 -30.44
N GLY A 49 41.17 17.83 -30.67
CA GLY A 49 40.48 17.93 -31.98
C GLY A 49 39.44 16.87 -32.37
N SER A 50 38.18 17.07 -32.01
CA SER A 50 37.08 17.27 -32.98
C SER A 50 35.67 17.17 -32.36
N SER A 51 34.85 18.13 -32.75
CA SER A 51 33.45 18.37 -32.40
C SER A 51 32.52 17.16 -32.59
N ARG A 52 31.84 16.71 -31.52
CA ARG A 52 30.56 15.99 -31.57
C ARG A 52 29.63 16.48 -30.45
N PRO A 53 28.31 16.59 -30.69
CA PRO A 53 27.39 17.14 -29.72
C PRO A 53 27.24 16.20 -28.52
N ASN A 54 27.42 16.75 -27.32
CA ASN A 54 27.19 16.09 -26.04
C ASN A 54 25.74 15.59 -25.95
N SER A 55 25.53 14.32 -26.30
CA SER A 55 24.37 13.58 -25.82
C SER A 55 24.62 13.25 -24.35
N PRO A 56 23.79 13.68 -23.39
CA PRO A 56 24.06 13.37 -22.00
C PRO A 56 23.91 11.86 -21.79
N VAL A 57 25.04 11.26 -21.40
CA VAL A 57 25.16 9.89 -20.91
C VAL A 57 24.09 9.64 -19.85
N GLY A 58 23.28 8.61 -20.07
CA GLY A 58 22.12 8.28 -19.24
C GLY A 58 22.52 7.95 -17.80
N SER A 59 22.39 8.94 -16.92
CA SER A 59 22.24 8.69 -15.49
C SER A 59 20.91 7.94 -15.27
N ASN A 60 20.86 7.05 -14.27
CA ASN A 60 19.64 6.36 -13.85
C ASN A 60 18.63 7.40 -13.32
N GLN A 61 17.91 8.06 -14.23
CA GLN A 61 17.03 9.17 -13.92
C GLN A 61 15.75 8.63 -13.30
N ARG A 62 15.49 9.04 -12.06
CA ARG A 62 14.26 8.72 -11.33
C ARG A 62 13.06 9.31 -12.07
N LEU A 63 11.96 8.56 -12.19
CA LEU A 63 10.77 9.00 -12.92
C LEU A 63 9.93 9.94 -12.04
N ALA A 64 10.01 11.25 -12.28
CA ALA A 64 9.34 12.27 -11.49
C ALA A 64 7.82 12.08 -11.41
N SER A 65 7.15 11.69 -12.50
CA SER A 65 5.71 11.44 -12.51
C SER A 65 5.27 10.31 -11.59
N LEU A 66 6.12 9.30 -11.40
CA LEU A 66 5.85 8.19 -10.48
C LEU A 66 5.99 8.62 -9.02
N ASP A 67 6.93 9.53 -8.73
CA ASP A 67 7.04 10.12 -7.41
C ASP A 67 5.83 11.02 -7.11
N VAL A 68 5.40 11.87 -8.05
CA VAL A 68 4.17 12.67 -7.89
C VAL A 68 2.95 11.78 -7.64
N PHE A 69 2.79 10.68 -8.39
CA PHE A 69 1.70 9.72 -8.20
C PHE A 69 1.72 9.10 -6.79
N ARG A 70 2.89 8.68 -6.29
CA ARG A 70 3.03 8.16 -4.93
C ARG A 70 2.72 9.21 -3.87
N GLY A 71 3.21 10.44 -4.04
CA GLY A 71 2.94 11.53 -3.11
C GLY A 71 1.46 11.91 -3.06
N LEU A 72 0.79 11.93 -4.22
CA LEU A 72 -0.66 12.10 -4.31
C LEU A 72 -1.39 10.97 -3.58
N THR A 73 -0.93 9.73 -3.74
CA THR A 73 -1.54 8.58 -3.06
C THR A 73 -1.40 8.65 -1.54
N VAL A 74 -0.23 9.06 -1.03
CA VAL A 74 -0.02 9.28 0.41
C VAL A 74 -0.87 10.45 0.94
N ALA A 75 -0.92 11.56 0.21
CA ALA A 75 -1.76 12.70 0.59
C ALA A 75 -3.25 12.32 0.61
N LEU A 76 -3.69 11.52 -0.37
CA LEU A 76 -5.05 11.00 -0.42
C LEU A 76 -5.33 10.04 0.74
N MET A 77 -4.36 9.21 1.14
CA MET A 77 -4.48 8.33 2.29
C MET A 77 -4.76 9.12 3.58
N ILE A 78 -3.91 10.13 3.88
CA ILE A 78 -4.11 11.02 5.04
C ILE A 78 -5.50 11.68 4.97
N LEU A 79 -5.90 12.16 3.77
CA LEU A 79 -7.20 12.78 3.59
C LEU A 79 -8.36 11.85 3.96
N VAL A 80 -8.36 10.61 3.48
CA VAL A 80 -9.49 9.69 3.67
C VAL A 80 -9.51 9.06 5.06
N ASP A 81 -8.34 8.86 5.67
CA ASP A 81 -8.23 8.28 7.00
C ASP A 81 -8.76 9.28 8.06
N ASP A 82 -8.39 10.56 7.96
CA ASP A 82 -8.78 11.57 8.95
C ASP A 82 -10.09 12.30 8.62
N ALA A 83 -10.35 12.65 7.35
CA ALA A 83 -11.58 13.36 6.98
C ALA A 83 -12.74 12.41 6.63
N GLY A 84 -12.48 11.10 6.50
CA GLY A 84 -13.47 10.08 6.15
C GLY A 84 -14.67 10.06 7.08
N GLY A 85 -14.45 10.21 8.39
CA GLY A 85 -15.55 10.25 9.38
C GLY A 85 -16.50 11.45 9.20
N ALA A 86 -16.02 12.57 8.68
CA ALA A 86 -16.84 13.78 8.48
C ALA A 86 -17.61 13.77 7.15
N PHE A 87 -17.12 13.05 6.15
CA PHE A 87 -17.63 13.03 4.78
C PHE A 87 -17.79 11.59 4.26
N PRO A 88 -19.02 11.04 4.28
CA PRO A 88 -19.26 9.66 3.86
C PRO A 88 -18.80 9.32 2.43
N SER A 89 -18.83 10.28 1.50
CA SER A 89 -18.39 10.07 0.11
C SER A 89 -16.89 9.83 -0.06
N ILE A 90 -16.08 10.23 0.92
CA ILE A 90 -14.62 9.96 0.94
C ILE A 90 -14.24 8.88 1.95
N ASN A 91 -15.20 8.33 2.70
CA ASN A 91 -15.01 7.19 3.58
C ASN A 91 -15.19 5.88 2.81
N HIS A 92 -14.60 4.78 3.29
CA HIS A 92 -14.74 3.45 2.67
C HIS A 92 -16.19 3.01 2.48
N SER A 93 -16.50 2.36 1.35
CA SER A 93 -17.79 1.70 1.18
C SER A 93 -17.97 0.58 2.22
N PRO A 94 -19.17 0.38 2.80
CA PRO A 94 -19.38 -0.65 3.82
C PRO A 94 -19.11 -2.09 3.34
N TRP A 95 -19.51 -2.43 2.11
CA TRP A 95 -19.28 -3.77 1.55
C TRP A 95 -19.29 -3.79 0.02
N PHE A 96 -20.42 -3.43 -0.57
CA PHE A 96 -20.58 -3.23 -2.01
C PHE A 96 -20.48 -1.76 -2.37
N GLY A 97 -20.00 -1.50 -3.59
CA GLY A 97 -19.72 -0.16 -4.08
C GLY A 97 -18.27 0.26 -3.88
N VAL A 98 -17.94 1.44 -4.38
CA VAL A 98 -16.59 2.00 -4.34
C VAL A 98 -16.69 3.49 -4.05
N THR A 99 -15.79 3.97 -3.20
CA THR A 99 -15.63 5.38 -2.80
C THR A 99 -14.20 5.83 -3.05
N LEU A 100 -13.89 7.11 -2.79
CA LEU A 100 -12.54 7.64 -3.01
C LEU A 100 -11.46 6.89 -2.19
N ALA A 101 -11.74 6.54 -0.94
CA ALA A 101 -10.81 5.80 -0.08
C ALA A 101 -10.45 4.42 -0.64
N ASP A 102 -11.37 3.81 -1.40
CA ASP A 102 -11.19 2.46 -1.92
C ASP A 102 -10.20 2.39 -3.10
N PHE A 103 -9.73 3.54 -3.62
CA PHE A 103 -8.70 3.60 -4.67
C PHE A 103 -7.28 3.77 -4.12
N VAL A 104 -7.10 4.19 -2.86
CA VAL A 104 -5.79 4.49 -2.25
C VAL A 104 -4.86 3.29 -2.30
N MET A 105 -5.33 2.13 -1.82
CA MET A 105 -4.52 0.92 -1.78
C MET A 105 -4.16 0.39 -3.18
N PRO A 106 -5.12 0.28 -4.14
CA PRO A 106 -4.79 -0.03 -5.53
C PRO A 106 -3.75 0.92 -6.15
N PHE A 107 -3.82 2.22 -5.88
CA PHE A 107 -2.84 3.20 -6.36
C PHE A 107 -1.44 2.90 -5.81
N PHE A 108 -1.32 2.61 -4.51
CA PHE A 108 -0.03 2.21 -3.93
C PHE A 108 0.56 0.96 -4.60
N LEU A 109 -0.26 -0.08 -4.76
CA LEU A 109 0.17 -1.33 -5.38
C LEU A 109 0.60 -1.14 -6.82
N PHE A 110 -0.17 -0.36 -7.58
CA PHE A 110 0.16 -0.02 -8.96
C PHE A 110 1.51 0.70 -9.03
N GLY A 111 1.72 1.70 -8.17
CA GLY A 111 2.99 2.42 -8.07
C GLY A 111 4.17 1.50 -7.73
N VAL A 112 3.99 0.55 -6.80
CA VAL A 112 5.00 -0.46 -6.45
C VAL A 112 5.28 -1.38 -7.65
N GLY A 113 4.25 -1.86 -8.35
CA GLY A 113 4.39 -2.69 -9.55
C GLY A 113 5.20 -2.03 -10.67
N VAL A 114 4.89 -0.78 -11.00
CA VAL A 114 5.68 0.04 -11.95
C VAL A 114 7.12 0.24 -11.44
N SER A 115 7.35 0.24 -10.14
CA SER A 115 8.71 0.42 -9.62
C SER A 115 9.56 -0.84 -9.74
N ILE A 116 8.98 -2.01 -9.55
CA ILE A 116 9.65 -3.31 -9.70
C ILE A 116 10.17 -3.46 -11.14
N GLY A 117 9.32 -3.21 -12.14
CA GLY A 117 9.73 -3.34 -13.54
C GLY A 117 10.75 -2.28 -13.99
N LEU A 118 10.79 -1.10 -13.35
CA LEU A 118 11.87 -0.12 -13.55
C LEU A 118 13.21 -0.60 -12.97
N VAL A 119 13.18 -1.12 -11.74
CA VAL A 119 14.38 -1.50 -10.97
C VAL A 119 15.03 -2.77 -11.54
N PHE A 120 14.24 -3.77 -11.92
CA PHE A 120 14.74 -5.07 -12.39
C PHE A 120 14.81 -5.17 -13.93
N LYS A 121 14.75 -4.04 -14.65
CA LYS A 121 14.82 -4.02 -16.13
C LYS A 121 16.04 -4.72 -16.70
N LYS A 122 17.19 -4.65 -16.00
CA LYS A 122 18.43 -5.34 -16.35
C LYS A 122 19.05 -5.92 -15.08
N VAL A 123 18.81 -7.21 -14.82
CA VAL A 123 19.41 -7.92 -13.69
C VAL A 123 20.67 -8.65 -14.16
N THR A 124 21.83 -8.28 -13.62
CA THR A 124 23.11 -8.93 -13.90
C THR A 124 23.31 -10.19 -13.06
N ASN A 125 22.96 -10.16 -11.77
CA ASN A 125 23.01 -11.30 -10.85
C ASN A 125 21.66 -11.52 -10.17
N LYS A 126 20.97 -12.61 -10.56
CA LYS A 126 19.64 -12.97 -10.05
C LYS A 126 19.63 -13.26 -8.56
N GLN A 127 20.63 -14.00 -8.05
CA GLN A 127 20.69 -14.40 -6.64
C GLN A 127 20.90 -13.19 -5.71
N SER A 128 21.83 -12.29 -6.06
CA SER A 128 22.06 -11.06 -5.31
C SER A 128 20.82 -10.16 -5.31
N ALA A 129 20.12 -10.05 -6.44
CA ALA A 129 18.86 -9.32 -6.53
C ALA A 129 17.77 -9.94 -5.64
N THR A 130 17.58 -11.26 -5.68
CA THR A 130 16.61 -11.96 -4.83
C THR A 130 16.92 -11.81 -3.34
N LYS A 131 18.19 -11.90 -2.92
CA LYS A 131 18.59 -11.67 -1.52
C LYS A 131 18.19 -10.27 -1.03
N LYS A 132 18.40 -9.25 -1.87
CA LYS A 132 17.98 -7.86 -1.57
C LYS A 132 16.47 -7.73 -1.45
N VAL A 133 15.71 -8.38 -2.33
CA VAL A 133 14.24 -8.42 -2.27
C VAL A 133 13.77 -9.05 -0.96
N ILE A 134 14.31 -10.21 -0.58
CA ILE A 134 13.94 -10.92 0.65
C ILE A 134 14.20 -10.06 1.88
N LEU A 135 15.40 -9.44 1.98
CA LEU A 135 15.75 -8.56 3.11
C LEU A 135 14.79 -7.38 3.22
N ARG A 136 14.44 -6.75 2.09
CA ARG A 136 13.47 -5.66 2.05
C ARG A 136 12.07 -6.11 2.45
N THR A 137 11.64 -7.28 1.98
CA THR A 137 10.35 -7.87 2.37
C THR A 137 10.28 -8.11 3.88
N ILE A 138 11.32 -8.70 4.49
CA ILE A 138 11.37 -8.95 5.93
C ILE A 138 11.27 -7.63 6.71
N LYS A 139 12.05 -6.61 6.34
CA LYS A 139 12.01 -5.31 7.02
C LYS A 139 10.65 -4.62 6.90
N LEU A 140 10.04 -4.65 5.71
CA LEU A 140 8.70 -4.09 5.48
C LEU A 140 7.63 -4.85 6.27
N PHE A 141 7.72 -6.18 6.33
CA PHE A 141 6.79 -7.01 7.07
C PHE A 141 6.87 -6.73 8.57
N LEU A 142 8.08 -6.70 9.14
CA LEU A 142 8.30 -6.38 10.55
C LEU A 142 7.85 -4.96 10.89
N LEU A 143 8.14 -3.98 10.03
CA LEU A 143 7.63 -2.62 10.17
C LEU A 143 6.10 -2.61 10.20
N GLY A 144 5.44 -3.39 9.33
CA GLY A 144 3.99 -3.55 9.32
C GLY A 144 3.44 -4.10 10.62
N VAL A 145 4.05 -5.15 11.18
CA VAL A 145 3.63 -5.75 12.46
C VAL A 145 3.80 -4.74 13.61
N VAL A 146 4.87 -3.95 13.61
CA VAL A 146 5.08 -2.90 14.64
C VAL A 146 4.05 -1.79 14.51
N LEU A 147 3.76 -1.30 13.31
CA LEU A 147 2.78 -0.23 13.11
C LEU A 147 1.35 -0.68 13.38
N GLN A 148 0.99 -1.91 13.00
CA GLN A 148 -0.36 -2.45 13.20
C GLN A 148 -0.59 -3.04 14.58
N GLY A 149 0.49 -3.45 15.27
CA GLY A 149 0.39 -4.22 16.50
C GLY A 149 -0.22 -3.49 17.69
N GLY A 150 -0.57 -2.21 17.57
CA GLY A 150 -1.19 -1.47 18.68
C GLY A 150 -0.18 -0.99 19.73
N TYR A 151 1.11 -0.89 19.39
CA TYR A 151 2.09 -0.21 20.26
C TYR A 151 1.70 1.25 20.53
N PHE A 152 0.95 1.85 19.61
CA PHE A 152 0.28 3.13 19.77
C PHE A 152 -1.17 2.90 19.34
N HIS A 153 -2.11 2.98 20.28
CA HIS A 153 -3.53 2.96 19.91
C HIS A 153 -3.83 4.31 19.21
N GLY A 154 -4.71 4.27 18.20
CA GLY A 154 -4.92 5.41 17.29
C GLY A 154 -5.46 6.66 17.97
N ARG A 155 -5.78 7.69 17.18
CA ARG A 155 -6.36 8.95 17.68
C ARG A 155 -7.50 8.65 18.67
N ASN A 156 -7.42 9.19 19.89
CA ASN A 156 -8.37 9.04 21.02
C ASN A 156 -8.22 7.83 21.95
N ASP A 157 -7.18 7.00 21.81
CA ASP A 157 -6.88 5.93 22.77
C ASP A 157 -5.40 5.99 23.21
N LEU A 158 -5.17 6.33 24.47
CA LEU A 158 -3.82 6.48 25.07
C LEU A 158 -3.33 5.19 25.74
N SER A 159 -4.01 4.07 25.52
CA SER A 159 -3.56 2.77 26.03
C SER A 159 -2.24 2.35 25.36
N TYR A 160 -1.36 1.73 26.13
CA TYR A 160 -0.09 1.17 25.64
C TYR A 160 -0.05 -0.33 25.94
N GLY A 161 0.23 -1.14 24.91
CA GLY A 161 0.40 -2.59 25.04
C GLY A 161 -0.18 -3.35 23.86
N VAL A 162 0.32 -4.57 23.64
CA VAL A 162 -0.12 -5.42 22.54
C VAL A 162 -0.58 -6.76 23.09
N ASP A 163 -1.86 -7.09 22.94
CA ASP A 163 -2.33 -8.45 23.19
C ASP A 163 -1.92 -9.34 22.02
N VAL A 164 -0.85 -10.10 22.20
CA VAL A 164 -0.31 -11.02 21.18
C VAL A 164 -1.36 -12.04 20.72
N ARG A 165 -2.35 -12.38 21.55
CA ARG A 165 -3.45 -13.29 21.18
C ARG A 165 -4.47 -12.67 20.23
N LYS A 166 -4.49 -11.34 20.14
CA LYS A 166 -5.39 -10.57 19.25
C LYS A 166 -4.62 -9.79 18.19
N LEU A 167 -3.30 -10.00 18.10
CA LEU A 167 -2.46 -9.34 17.13
C LEU A 167 -2.91 -9.71 15.71
N ARG A 168 -3.17 -8.70 14.88
CA ARG A 168 -3.54 -8.91 13.49
C ARG A 168 -2.29 -9.23 12.65
N TRP A 169 -2.24 -10.45 12.13
CA TRP A 169 -1.06 -10.93 11.39
C TRP A 169 -0.92 -10.33 9.98
N LEU A 170 -2.04 -10.00 9.32
CA LEU A 170 -2.05 -9.48 7.96
C LEU A 170 -2.64 -8.07 7.88
N GLY A 171 -1.76 -7.09 7.84
CA GLY A 171 -2.08 -5.70 7.51
C GLY A 171 -1.66 -5.31 6.10
N VAL A 172 -1.87 -4.03 5.81
CA VAL A 172 -1.60 -3.42 4.51
C VAL A 172 -0.12 -3.54 4.15
N LEU A 173 0.81 -3.23 5.07
CA LEU A 173 2.25 -3.31 4.80
C LEU A 173 2.74 -4.75 4.59
N GLN A 174 2.24 -5.70 5.38
CA GLN A 174 2.56 -7.11 5.27
C GLN A 174 2.16 -7.64 3.88
N ARG A 175 0.97 -7.29 3.41
CA ARG A 175 0.49 -7.60 2.06
C ARG A 175 1.36 -7.01 0.96
N ILE A 176 1.68 -5.73 1.07
CA ILE A 176 2.57 -5.06 0.12
C ILE A 176 3.94 -5.76 0.09
N SER A 177 4.46 -6.18 1.24
CA SER A 177 5.75 -6.87 1.34
C SER A 177 5.74 -8.26 0.68
N ILE A 178 4.67 -9.03 0.86
CA ILE A 178 4.49 -10.36 0.25
C ILE A 178 4.25 -10.23 -1.25
N GLY A 179 3.36 -9.33 -1.66
CA GLY A 179 3.13 -9.02 -3.07
C GLY A 179 4.40 -8.54 -3.77
N TYR A 180 5.20 -7.68 -3.13
CA TYR A 180 6.50 -7.23 -3.62
C TYR A 180 7.48 -8.39 -3.81
N LEU A 181 7.52 -9.36 -2.88
CA LEU A 181 8.38 -10.54 -2.97
C LEU A 181 8.04 -11.36 -4.20
N PHE A 182 6.78 -11.78 -4.34
CA PHE A 182 6.34 -12.60 -5.47
C PHE A 182 6.52 -11.87 -6.80
N ALA A 183 6.02 -10.64 -6.90
CA ALA A 183 6.14 -9.80 -8.08
C ALA A 183 7.60 -9.59 -8.53
N SER A 184 8.53 -9.43 -7.59
CA SER A 184 9.95 -9.24 -7.89
C SER A 184 10.64 -10.54 -8.27
N VAL A 185 10.30 -11.66 -7.60
CA VAL A 185 10.83 -12.99 -7.95
C VAL A 185 10.37 -13.39 -9.34
N LEU A 186 9.08 -13.20 -9.67
CA LEU A 186 8.57 -13.47 -11.01
C LEU A 186 9.28 -12.63 -12.08
N GLU A 187 9.52 -11.34 -11.80
CA GLU A 187 10.27 -10.45 -12.69
C GLU A 187 11.72 -10.91 -12.90
N ILE A 188 12.44 -11.24 -11.82
CA ILE A 188 13.86 -11.62 -11.87
C ILE A 188 14.05 -12.97 -12.59
N TRP A 189 13.15 -13.92 -12.36
CA TRP A 189 13.34 -15.31 -12.78
C TRP A 189 12.65 -15.64 -14.11
N LEU A 190 11.42 -15.17 -14.35
CA LEU A 190 10.62 -15.57 -15.52
C LEU A 190 10.69 -14.59 -16.70
N VAL A 191 11.16 -13.35 -16.51
CA VAL A 191 11.31 -12.41 -17.63
C VAL A 191 12.61 -12.68 -18.37
N ASN A 192 12.48 -12.97 -19.66
CA ASN A 192 13.63 -13.17 -20.54
C ASN A 192 14.27 -11.82 -20.92
N ASN A 193 15.61 -11.79 -21.02
CA ASN A 193 16.40 -10.61 -21.40
C ASN A 193 16.33 -10.25 -22.90
N ILE A 194 15.20 -10.51 -23.56
CA ILE A 194 15.03 -10.27 -25.00
C ILE A 194 14.78 -8.78 -25.25
N ALA A 195 15.53 -8.18 -26.19
CA ALA A 195 15.28 -6.81 -26.64
C ALA A 195 13.88 -6.72 -27.29
N VAL A 196 13.11 -5.70 -26.90
CA VAL A 196 11.75 -5.51 -27.40
C VAL A 196 11.79 -4.51 -28.54
N ASP A 197 11.81 -5.04 -29.76
CA ASP A 197 11.86 -4.23 -30.99
C ASP A 197 10.49 -4.17 -31.70
N SER A 198 9.53 -5.03 -31.29
CA SER A 198 8.20 -5.13 -31.91
C SER A 198 7.11 -5.51 -30.90
N ALA A 199 5.84 -5.26 -31.25
CA ALA A 199 4.69 -5.68 -30.42
C ALA A 199 4.63 -7.21 -30.21
N LEU A 200 5.11 -8.01 -31.17
CA LEU A 200 5.13 -9.47 -31.04
C LEU A 200 6.24 -9.95 -30.09
N THR A 201 7.43 -9.35 -30.15
CA THR A 201 8.51 -9.65 -29.19
C THR A 201 8.16 -9.18 -27.78
N PHE A 202 7.36 -8.11 -27.67
CA PHE A 202 6.76 -7.68 -26.42
C PHE A 202 5.82 -8.74 -25.83
N VAL A 203 4.84 -9.22 -26.60
CA VAL A 203 3.91 -10.27 -26.12
C VAL A 203 4.68 -11.54 -25.75
N LYS A 204 5.65 -11.98 -26.57
CA LYS A 204 6.48 -13.15 -26.26
C LYS A 204 7.31 -12.99 -24.98
N ARG A 205 7.82 -11.78 -24.71
CA ARG A 205 8.63 -11.48 -23.52
C ARG A 205 7.82 -11.63 -22.23
N TYR A 206 6.54 -11.26 -22.25
CA TYR A 206 5.69 -11.25 -21.05
C TYR A 206 4.63 -12.36 -21.02
N CYS A 207 4.48 -13.17 -22.08
CA CYS A 207 3.48 -14.23 -22.18
C CYS A 207 3.41 -15.15 -20.95
N ILE A 208 4.57 -15.50 -20.39
CA ILE A 208 4.67 -16.36 -19.20
C ILE A 208 4.08 -15.66 -17.96
N GLN A 209 4.36 -14.37 -17.75
CA GLN A 209 3.78 -13.59 -16.65
C GLN A 209 2.26 -13.44 -16.83
N TRP A 210 1.79 -13.13 -18.04
CA TRP A 210 0.35 -13.02 -18.31
C TRP A 210 -0.39 -14.35 -18.10
N THR A 211 0.27 -15.46 -18.43
CA THR A 211 -0.27 -16.80 -18.20
C THR A 211 -0.30 -17.12 -16.70
N ALA A 212 0.76 -16.80 -15.96
CA ALA A 212 0.81 -16.97 -14.51
C ALA A 212 -0.26 -16.15 -13.81
N ALA A 213 -0.42 -14.88 -14.19
CA ALA A 213 -1.50 -14.02 -13.70
C ALA A 213 -2.87 -14.60 -14.05
N PHE A 214 -3.13 -14.97 -15.30
CA PHE A 214 -4.42 -15.55 -15.69
C PHE A 214 -4.77 -16.85 -14.93
N LEU A 215 -3.78 -17.73 -14.71
CA LEU A 215 -3.97 -18.95 -13.93
C LEU A 215 -4.31 -18.62 -12.47
N LEU A 216 -3.69 -17.59 -11.91
CA LEU A 216 -3.97 -17.15 -10.55
C LEU A 216 -5.37 -16.53 -10.43
N VAL A 217 -5.84 -15.75 -11.42
CA VAL A 217 -7.23 -15.22 -11.48
C VAL A 217 -8.18 -16.40 -11.45
N LEU A 218 -7.89 -17.40 -12.30
CA LEU A 218 -8.73 -18.57 -12.48
C LEU A 218 -8.84 -19.35 -11.17
N VAL A 219 -7.72 -19.56 -10.47
CA VAL A 219 -7.69 -20.23 -9.16
C VAL A 219 -8.47 -19.41 -8.14
N TYR A 220 -8.24 -18.10 -8.07
CA TYR A 220 -8.95 -17.20 -7.16
C TYR A 220 -10.47 -17.24 -7.38
N MET A 221 -10.92 -17.09 -8.62
CA MET A 221 -12.35 -17.12 -8.98
C MET A 221 -12.97 -18.51 -8.74
N SER A 222 -12.20 -19.58 -8.95
CA SER A 222 -12.62 -20.94 -8.64
C SER A 222 -12.77 -21.17 -7.14
N LEU A 223 -11.88 -20.62 -6.31
CA LEU A 223 -12.00 -20.67 -4.86
C LEU A 223 -13.18 -19.82 -4.36
N LEU A 224 -13.32 -18.59 -4.87
CA LEU A 224 -14.39 -17.68 -4.47
C LEU A 224 -15.77 -18.25 -4.79
N SER A 225 -15.93 -18.86 -5.97
CA SER A 225 -17.22 -19.40 -6.43
C SER A 225 -17.46 -20.84 -5.95
N GLY A 226 -16.40 -21.64 -5.87
CA GLY A 226 -16.46 -23.08 -5.69
C GLY A 226 -16.33 -23.56 -4.25
N LEU A 227 -15.80 -22.77 -3.31
CA LEU A 227 -15.61 -23.22 -1.92
C LEU A 227 -16.95 -23.23 -1.15
N TYR A 228 -17.21 -24.31 -0.42
CA TYR A 228 -18.39 -24.43 0.45
C TYR A 228 -18.13 -23.79 1.80
N VAL A 229 -19.04 -22.92 2.20
CA VAL A 229 -18.99 -22.22 3.48
C VAL A 229 -20.00 -22.87 4.44
N PRO A 230 -19.53 -23.64 5.43
CA PRO A 230 -20.40 -24.22 6.44
C PRO A 230 -20.86 -23.14 7.44
N ASP A 231 -21.86 -23.51 8.23
CA ASP A 231 -22.28 -22.72 9.39
C ASP A 231 -21.14 -22.60 10.40
N TRP A 232 -21.07 -21.47 11.09
CA TRP A 232 -19.97 -21.16 11.99
C TRP A 232 -20.45 -20.31 13.17
N ASN A 233 -19.67 -20.32 14.27
CA ASN A 233 -20.01 -19.58 15.48
C ASN A 233 -18.88 -18.64 15.88
N TYR A 234 -19.21 -17.58 16.61
CA TYR A 234 -18.22 -16.67 17.20
C TYR A 234 -18.72 -16.10 18.54
N GLU A 235 -17.79 -15.61 19.36
CA GLU A 235 -18.07 -15.08 20.70
C GLU A 235 -17.86 -13.57 20.75
N VAL A 236 -18.74 -12.88 21.49
CA VAL A 236 -18.62 -11.45 21.80
C VAL A 236 -18.73 -11.23 23.30
N LEU A 237 -17.86 -10.37 23.85
CA LEU A 237 -17.91 -9.96 25.26
C LEU A 237 -18.88 -8.77 25.42
N SER A 238 -19.90 -8.91 26.26
CA SER A 238 -20.83 -7.82 26.60
C SER A 238 -20.73 -7.44 28.08
N THR A 239 -20.61 -6.15 28.36
CA THR A 239 -20.48 -5.56 29.70
C THR A 239 -21.77 -4.95 30.25
N ASN A 240 -22.89 -4.97 29.50
CA ASN A 240 -24.17 -4.38 29.94
C ASN A 240 -25.30 -5.40 30.05
N THR A 241 -25.88 -5.51 31.24
CA THR A 241 -27.01 -6.39 31.62
C THR A 241 -28.40 -5.85 31.27
N SER A 242 -28.54 -4.92 30.32
CA SER A 242 -29.83 -4.25 30.04
C SER A 242 -30.32 -4.30 28.59
N SER A 243 -29.74 -5.16 27.75
CA SER A 243 -30.39 -5.58 26.52
C SER A 243 -30.32 -7.10 26.40
N THR A 244 -31.43 -7.75 26.74
CA THR A 244 -31.73 -9.13 26.33
C THR A 244 -31.59 -9.23 24.80
N SER A 245 -30.38 -9.56 24.35
CA SER A 245 -30.12 -10.17 23.05
C SER A 245 -30.92 -11.47 23.02
N ARG A 246 -32.01 -11.48 22.25
CA ARG A 246 -32.98 -12.58 22.21
C ARG A 246 -32.47 -13.80 21.41
N TYR A 247 -31.20 -13.80 20.98
CA TYR A 247 -30.66 -14.79 20.02
C TYR A 247 -29.29 -15.39 20.38
N GLY A 248 -28.56 -14.86 21.37
CA GLY A 248 -27.27 -15.44 21.80
C GLY A 248 -27.42 -16.38 23.00
N SER A 249 -26.83 -17.58 22.93
CA SER A 249 -26.64 -18.41 24.14
C SER A 249 -25.48 -17.83 24.94
N GLY A 250 -25.76 -17.31 26.14
CA GLY A 250 -24.81 -16.57 26.96
C GLY A 250 -24.31 -17.36 28.17
N THR A 251 -22.99 -17.31 28.44
CA THR A 251 -22.41 -17.77 29.71
C THR A 251 -21.93 -16.55 30.49
N GLN A 252 -22.34 -16.41 31.75
CA GLN A 252 -21.92 -15.30 32.62
C GLN A 252 -20.52 -15.59 33.19
N ILE A 253 -19.64 -14.59 33.14
CA ILE A 253 -18.29 -14.64 33.71
C ILE A 253 -18.15 -13.48 34.69
N LEU A 254 -17.72 -13.80 35.91
CA LEU A 254 -17.40 -12.82 36.95
C LEU A 254 -15.99 -12.26 36.67
N ILE A 255 -15.87 -10.96 36.42
CA ILE A 255 -14.59 -10.27 36.33
C ILE A 255 -14.33 -9.61 37.68
N SER A 256 -13.22 -9.98 38.33
CA SER A 256 -12.72 -9.35 39.56
C SER A 256 -11.65 -8.34 39.16
N ASP A 257 -11.91 -7.05 39.36
CA ASP A 257 -10.88 -6.01 39.25
C ASP A 257 -10.23 -5.83 40.63
N ASP A 258 -8.93 -6.15 40.73
CA ASP A 258 -8.18 -6.28 42.00
C ASP A 258 -8.05 -4.99 42.83
N ASN A 259 -8.66 -3.87 42.43
CA ASN A 259 -8.55 -2.58 43.14
C ASN A 259 -9.87 -1.82 43.34
N THR A 260 -11.02 -2.37 42.96
CA THR A 260 -12.33 -1.78 43.30
C THR A 260 -13.34 -2.89 43.61
N ASN A 261 -14.11 -2.75 44.69
CA ASN A 261 -15.19 -3.68 45.07
C ASN A 261 -16.40 -3.62 44.10
N LEU A 262 -16.16 -3.56 42.79
CA LEU A 262 -17.18 -3.54 41.76
C LEU A 262 -17.15 -4.88 41.01
N TYR A 263 -18.13 -5.73 41.31
CA TYR A 263 -18.36 -6.97 40.56
C TYR A 263 -18.94 -6.63 39.18
N GLY A 264 -18.10 -6.58 38.15
CA GLY A 264 -18.54 -6.46 36.76
C GLY A 264 -18.99 -7.84 36.24
N LEU A 265 -20.27 -7.97 35.89
CA LEU A 265 -20.77 -9.19 35.22
C LEU A 265 -20.56 -9.04 33.71
N ALA A 266 -19.57 -9.74 33.15
CA ALA A 266 -19.40 -9.81 31.70
C ALA A 266 -20.03 -11.10 31.17
N SER A 267 -20.88 -10.99 30.15
CA SER A 267 -21.46 -12.17 29.50
C SER A 267 -20.73 -12.44 28.20
N ARG A 268 -20.25 -13.68 28.00
CA ARG A 268 -19.84 -14.16 26.68
C ARG A 268 -21.07 -14.63 25.93
N LEU A 269 -21.40 -13.95 24.84
CA LEU A 269 -22.50 -14.30 23.95
C LEU A 269 -21.95 -15.06 22.76
N CYS A 270 -22.45 -16.28 22.53
CA CYS A 270 -22.13 -17.07 21.35
C CYS A 270 -23.21 -16.87 20.29
N TYR A 271 -22.81 -16.44 19.10
CA TYR A 271 -23.66 -16.23 17.94
C TYR A 271 -23.40 -17.31 16.89
N ARG A 272 -24.46 -17.75 16.19
CA ARG A 272 -24.37 -18.75 15.13
C ARG A 272 -24.78 -18.15 13.80
N VAL A 273 -23.88 -18.20 12.84
CA VAL A 273 -24.12 -17.71 11.48
C VAL A 273 -24.42 -18.89 10.57
N HIS A 274 -25.61 -18.86 9.97
CA HIS A 274 -26.07 -19.85 9.01
C HIS A 274 -25.68 -19.45 7.59
N CYS A 275 -24.97 -20.35 6.90
CA CYS A 275 -24.47 -20.14 5.54
C CYS A 275 -24.87 -21.30 4.63
N GLY A 276 -24.36 -22.50 4.91
CA GLY A 276 -24.65 -23.72 4.16
C GLY A 276 -24.58 -23.63 2.63
N MET A 277 -23.73 -22.77 2.05
CA MET A 277 -23.79 -22.39 0.62
C MET A 277 -22.41 -22.26 -0.05
N ARG A 278 -22.39 -22.13 -1.39
CA ARG A 278 -21.20 -21.85 -2.22
C ARG A 278 -21.37 -20.52 -2.96
N GLY A 279 -20.27 -19.84 -3.27
CA GLY A 279 -20.27 -18.67 -4.15
C GLY A 279 -20.98 -17.43 -3.63
N SER A 280 -21.27 -17.35 -2.33
CA SER A 280 -21.84 -16.13 -1.74
C SER A 280 -20.79 -15.03 -1.67
N LEU A 281 -21.19 -13.82 -2.10
CA LEU A 281 -20.42 -12.59 -1.99
C LEU A 281 -20.87 -11.74 -0.79
N GLU A 282 -21.74 -12.26 0.07
CA GLU A 282 -22.23 -11.57 1.25
C GLU A 282 -21.18 -11.55 2.38
N PRO A 283 -21.25 -10.58 3.32
CA PRO A 283 -20.28 -10.45 4.40
C PRO A 283 -20.08 -11.70 5.26
N ALA A 284 -21.15 -12.44 5.51
CA ALA A 284 -21.18 -13.53 6.48
C ALA A 284 -20.69 -14.88 5.94
N CYS A 285 -20.95 -15.13 4.65
CA CYS A 285 -20.92 -16.47 4.06
C CYS A 285 -20.01 -16.58 2.84
N ASN A 286 -19.03 -15.69 2.71
CA ASN A 286 -18.07 -15.72 1.61
C ASN A 286 -16.87 -16.64 1.89
N ALA A 287 -16.29 -17.16 0.81
CA ALA A 287 -15.14 -18.07 0.83
C ALA A 287 -13.89 -17.43 1.43
N VAL A 288 -13.68 -16.11 1.21
CA VAL A 288 -12.53 -15.37 1.72
C VAL A 288 -12.52 -15.39 3.25
N GLY A 289 -13.63 -15.02 3.87
CA GLY A 289 -13.80 -15.06 5.31
C GLY A 289 -13.65 -16.47 5.88
N LEU A 290 -14.09 -17.52 5.18
CA LEU A 290 -13.86 -18.91 5.59
C LEU A 290 -12.37 -19.22 5.71
N VAL A 291 -11.60 -18.95 4.66
CA VAL A 291 -10.16 -19.26 4.67
C VAL A 291 -9.42 -18.43 5.71
N ASP A 292 -9.78 -17.16 5.88
CA ASP A 292 -9.18 -16.30 6.90
C ASP A 292 -9.44 -16.82 8.31
N ARG A 293 -10.68 -17.23 8.62
CA ARG A 293 -11.01 -17.86 9.91
C ARG A 293 -10.27 -19.18 10.13
N PHE A 294 -10.12 -19.98 9.08
CA PHE A 294 -9.47 -21.29 9.19
C PHE A 294 -7.96 -21.17 9.42
N ILE A 295 -7.28 -20.25 8.72
CA ILE A 295 -5.82 -20.13 8.79
C ILE A 295 -5.38 -19.15 9.89
N LEU A 296 -6.01 -17.97 10.01
CA LEU A 296 -5.61 -16.96 10.99
C LEU A 296 -6.25 -17.21 12.37
N GLY A 297 -7.43 -17.83 12.40
CA GLY A 297 -8.26 -17.92 13.61
C GLY A 297 -9.10 -16.67 13.84
N VAL A 298 -10.25 -16.86 14.50
CA VAL A 298 -11.26 -15.79 14.71
C VAL A 298 -10.74 -14.64 15.56
N ASP A 299 -9.88 -14.92 16.54
CA ASP A 299 -9.32 -13.92 17.46
C ASP A 299 -8.33 -12.96 16.78
N HIS A 300 -7.71 -13.38 15.68
CA HIS A 300 -6.75 -12.60 14.92
C HIS A 300 -7.39 -11.80 13.77
N LEU A 301 -8.71 -11.93 13.59
CA LEU A 301 -9.47 -11.15 12.62
C LEU A 301 -9.79 -9.75 13.15
N TYR A 302 -10.05 -8.84 12.22
CA TYR A 302 -10.43 -7.48 12.56
C TYR A 302 -11.83 -7.43 13.17
N GLN A 303 -11.92 -6.90 14.40
CA GLN A 303 -13.13 -6.94 15.24
C GLN A 303 -14.12 -5.79 14.95
N HIS A 304 -13.68 -4.76 14.23
CA HIS A 304 -14.51 -3.60 13.87
C HIS A 304 -14.70 -3.47 12.35
N PRO A 305 -15.22 -4.51 11.66
CA PRO A 305 -15.30 -4.51 10.21
C PRO A 305 -16.22 -3.42 9.68
N VAL A 306 -15.83 -2.88 8.52
CA VAL A 306 -16.48 -1.77 7.84
C VAL A 306 -17.95 -2.07 7.45
N TYR A 307 -18.30 -3.35 7.21
CA TYR A 307 -19.68 -3.72 6.92
C TYR A 307 -20.64 -3.56 8.09
N ARG A 308 -20.16 -3.29 9.31
CA ARG A 308 -21.05 -2.94 10.43
C ARG A 308 -21.82 -1.65 10.16
N ARG A 309 -21.32 -0.84 9.23
CA ARG A 309 -21.96 0.37 8.72
C ARG A 309 -22.95 0.11 7.58
N THR A 310 -23.12 -1.14 7.16
CA THR A 310 -23.96 -1.45 6.00
C THR A 310 -25.43 -1.20 6.32
N LYS A 311 -26.07 -0.42 5.45
CA LYS A 311 -27.51 -0.40 5.23
C LYS A 311 -27.73 -0.88 3.82
N ILE A 312 -28.21 -2.11 3.69
CA ILE A 312 -28.64 -2.63 2.40
C ILE A 312 -30.03 -2.05 2.17
N LEU A 313 -30.10 -0.99 1.36
CA LEU A 313 -31.35 -0.46 0.85
C LEU A 313 -31.17 -0.18 -0.65
N ASP A 314 -31.65 -1.09 -1.49
CA ASP A 314 -32.34 -0.81 -2.77
C ASP A 314 -32.74 -2.16 -3.40
N GLN A 315 -34.00 -2.42 -3.75
CA GLN A 315 -34.73 -1.79 -4.87
C GLN A 315 -33.94 -1.82 -6.18
N LEU A 316 -33.42 -2.98 -6.59
CA LEU A 316 -33.78 -3.57 -7.88
C LEU A 316 -33.23 -5.02 -7.98
N ILE A 317 -34.12 -5.92 -8.42
CA ILE A 317 -33.93 -7.33 -8.79
C ILE A 317 -33.91 -8.36 -7.63
N PHE A 318 -33.32 -8.10 -6.45
CA PHE A 318 -33.44 -9.02 -5.29
C PHE A 318 -33.66 -8.28 -3.95
N PRO A 319 -34.67 -8.64 -3.14
CA PRO A 319 -34.95 -7.97 -1.88
C PRO A 319 -34.16 -8.61 -0.72
N VAL A 320 -33.25 -7.86 -0.08
CA VAL A 320 -32.76 -8.18 1.26
C VAL A 320 -32.69 -6.88 2.06
N GLN A 321 -33.46 -6.79 3.15
CA GLN A 321 -33.50 -5.65 4.06
C GLN A 321 -32.56 -5.95 5.23
N GLN A 322 -31.34 -5.43 5.17
CA GLN A 322 -30.30 -5.76 6.13
C GLN A 322 -29.58 -4.50 6.59
N GLU A 323 -29.82 -4.14 7.85
CA GLU A 323 -29.25 -2.94 8.46
C GLU A 323 -28.42 -3.35 9.68
N CYS A 324 -27.13 -3.04 9.66
CA CYS A 324 -26.22 -3.25 10.79
C CYS A 324 -25.98 -1.96 11.60
N SER A 325 -26.42 -0.81 11.10
CA SER A 325 -26.32 0.49 11.79
C SER A 325 -27.52 1.37 11.51
N VAL A 326 -28.15 1.90 12.58
CA VAL A 326 -29.21 2.92 12.47
C VAL A 326 -28.68 4.23 11.85
N ASN A 327 -27.39 4.53 12.05
CA ASN A 327 -26.74 5.75 11.56
C ASN A 327 -26.03 5.56 10.21
N SER A 328 -26.27 4.47 9.50
CA SER A 328 -25.60 4.18 8.22
C SER A 328 -25.66 5.38 7.26
N PRO A 329 -24.56 5.71 6.57
CA PRO A 329 -23.32 4.93 6.38
C PRO A 329 -22.31 5.05 7.53
N ASP A 330 -22.66 5.69 8.64
CA ASP A 330 -21.79 5.83 9.80
C ASP A 330 -22.06 4.74 10.83
N TYR A 331 -21.13 4.61 11.79
CA TYR A 331 -21.31 3.70 12.93
C TYR A 331 -22.46 4.19 13.80
N GLY A 332 -23.23 3.23 14.31
CA GLY A 332 -24.40 3.49 15.12
C GLY A 332 -24.82 2.24 15.88
N PRO A 333 -25.86 2.34 16.72
CA PRO A 333 -26.42 1.20 17.41
C PRO A 333 -27.00 0.20 16.39
N LEU A 334 -27.01 -1.08 16.79
CA LEU A 334 -27.63 -2.15 16.03
C LEU A 334 -29.16 -1.94 15.98
N PRO A 335 -29.79 -2.02 14.79
CA PRO A 335 -31.23 -2.07 14.66
C PRO A 335 -31.84 -3.28 15.38
N GLN A 336 -33.12 -3.17 15.75
CA GLN A 336 -33.83 -4.19 16.55
C GLN A 336 -33.94 -5.56 15.85
N ASN A 337 -33.92 -5.58 14.52
CA ASN A 337 -33.96 -6.80 13.67
C ASN A 337 -32.64 -7.00 12.91
N SER A 338 -31.51 -6.60 13.50
CA SER A 338 -30.20 -6.75 12.87
C SER A 338 -29.78 -8.23 12.78
N PRO A 339 -29.18 -8.66 11.67
CA PRO A 339 -28.73 -10.04 11.52
C PRO A 339 -27.55 -10.40 12.41
N GLU A 340 -27.48 -11.66 12.84
CA GLU A 340 -26.51 -12.13 13.84
C GLU A 340 -25.05 -11.94 13.42
N TRP A 341 -24.76 -11.85 12.13
CA TRP A 341 -23.40 -11.62 11.65
C TRP A 341 -22.98 -10.14 11.65
N CYS A 342 -23.85 -9.18 11.98
CA CYS A 342 -23.47 -7.76 11.99
C CYS A 342 -22.31 -7.43 12.97
N LEU A 343 -22.08 -8.28 13.97
CA LEU A 343 -20.96 -8.20 14.92
C LEU A 343 -19.85 -9.22 14.63
N ALA A 344 -19.99 -10.03 13.58
CA ALA A 344 -18.98 -11.00 13.20
C ALA A 344 -17.64 -10.29 13.00
N PRO A 345 -16.52 -10.87 13.46
CA PRO A 345 -15.21 -10.39 13.08
C PRO A 345 -14.92 -10.80 11.64
N PHE A 346 -14.25 -9.91 10.91
CA PHE A 346 -13.86 -10.15 9.53
C PHE A 346 -12.67 -9.29 9.21
N ASP A 347 -11.62 -9.93 8.71
CA ASP A 347 -10.48 -9.20 8.21
C ASP A 347 -10.77 -8.73 6.78
N PRO A 348 -10.78 -7.44 6.43
CA PRO A 348 -10.81 -6.98 5.04
C PRO A 348 -9.47 -7.19 4.31
N GLU A 349 -8.45 -7.58 5.05
CA GLU A 349 -7.05 -7.72 4.65
C GLU A 349 -6.55 -9.15 4.98
N GLY A 350 -7.34 -10.20 4.72
CA GLY A 350 -6.97 -11.61 4.95
C GLY A 350 -6.40 -12.40 3.73
N ILE A 351 -5.82 -13.57 3.99
CA ILE A 351 -4.81 -14.32 3.20
C ILE A 351 -5.13 -14.48 1.72
N LEU A 352 -6.33 -14.94 1.35
CA LEU A 352 -6.66 -15.25 -0.06
C LEU A 352 -6.57 -14.04 -1.00
N ARG A 353 -6.51 -12.84 -0.44
CA ARG A 353 -6.36 -11.59 -1.19
C ARG A 353 -4.92 -11.23 -1.53
N ILE A 354 -3.94 -11.99 -1.05
CA ILE A 354 -2.53 -11.81 -1.46
C ILE A 354 -2.37 -12.10 -2.96
N ASP A 355 -3.19 -13.00 -3.49
CA ASP A 355 -3.23 -13.39 -4.90
C ASP A 355 -3.74 -12.25 -5.79
N SER A 356 -4.83 -11.57 -5.42
CA SER A 356 -5.40 -10.44 -6.18
C SER A 356 -4.46 -9.22 -6.31
N ILE A 357 -3.46 -9.12 -5.43
CA ILE A 357 -2.43 -8.06 -5.42
C ILE A 357 -1.39 -8.28 -6.53
N MET A 358 -1.08 -9.53 -6.88
CA MET A 358 -0.12 -9.86 -7.95
C MET A 358 -0.65 -9.50 -9.34
N GLU A 359 -1.95 -9.71 -9.54
CA GLU A 359 -2.60 -9.79 -10.84
C GLU A 359 -2.67 -8.47 -11.61
N LEU A 360 -2.84 -7.38 -10.88
CA LEU A 360 -3.09 -6.07 -11.45
C LEU A 360 -1.80 -5.28 -11.70
N ALA A 361 -0.82 -5.51 -10.84
CA ALA A 361 0.52 -4.92 -10.94
C ALA A 361 1.34 -5.52 -12.08
N GLU A 362 0.95 -6.68 -12.63
CA GLU A 362 1.60 -7.36 -13.76
C GLU A 362 1.01 -6.94 -15.11
N LEU A 363 -0.30 -6.71 -15.19
CA LEU A 363 -0.98 -6.34 -16.45
C LEU A 363 -0.50 -5.01 -17.07
N PHE A 364 0.06 -4.12 -16.25
CA PHE A 364 0.54 -2.79 -16.67
C PHE A 364 2.06 -2.67 -16.86
N ARG A 365 2.82 -3.76 -16.72
CA ARG A 365 4.28 -3.74 -16.87
C ARG A 365 4.67 -3.67 -18.34
N VAL A 366 4.84 -2.45 -18.83
CA VAL A 366 5.36 -2.18 -20.18
C VAL A 366 6.57 -1.25 -20.09
N TYR A 367 7.75 -1.73 -20.49
CA TYR A 367 8.98 -0.91 -20.59
C TYR A 367 9.52 -0.75 -22.01
N GLY A 368 9.60 0.51 -22.45
CA GLY A 368 10.33 1.06 -23.61
C GLY A 368 10.31 2.61 -23.61
N HIS A 369 11.41 3.31 -23.92
CA HIS A 369 11.71 4.64 -23.34
C HIS A 369 10.72 5.80 -23.60
N MET A 370 9.94 5.81 -24.69
CA MET A 370 8.99 6.90 -25.01
C MET A 370 7.60 6.42 -25.48
N GLN A 371 7.46 5.19 -26.01
CA GLN A 371 6.15 4.55 -26.30
C GLN A 371 5.35 4.18 -25.03
N ARG A 372 5.96 4.28 -23.84
CA ARG A 372 5.45 3.85 -22.53
C ARG A 372 4.09 4.40 -22.15
N VAL A 373 3.89 5.71 -22.32
CA VAL A 373 2.72 6.41 -21.78
C VAL A 373 1.54 6.30 -22.74
N PHE A 374 1.81 6.27 -24.04
CA PHE A 374 0.81 5.95 -25.04
C PHE A 374 0.27 4.53 -24.81
N LEU A 375 1.14 3.54 -24.54
CA LEU A 375 0.67 2.17 -24.29
C LEU A 375 -0.04 2.01 -22.95
N TRP A 376 0.39 2.68 -21.88
CA TRP A 376 -0.34 2.73 -20.60
C TRP A 376 -1.70 3.41 -20.74
N SER A 377 -1.79 4.48 -21.51
CA SER A 377 -3.07 5.11 -21.87
C SER A 377 -3.95 4.12 -22.64
N VAL A 378 -3.39 3.41 -23.62
CA VAL A 378 -4.11 2.47 -24.49
C VAL A 378 -4.55 1.21 -23.72
N SER A 379 -3.86 0.79 -22.66
CA SER A 379 -4.27 -0.37 -21.83
C SER A 379 -5.21 0.01 -20.67
N SER A 380 -5.18 1.26 -20.19
CA SER A 380 -6.00 1.71 -19.05
C SER A 380 -7.49 1.81 -19.39
N PHE A 381 -7.82 2.40 -20.54
CA PHE A 381 -9.22 2.59 -20.96
C PHE A 381 -9.98 1.27 -21.20
N PRO A 382 -9.45 0.28 -21.96
CA PRO A 382 -10.13 -1.00 -22.16
C PRO A 382 -10.40 -1.73 -20.84
N LEU A 383 -9.51 -1.56 -19.87
CA LEU A 383 -9.61 -2.23 -18.59
C LEU A 383 -10.62 -1.56 -17.64
N LEU A 384 -10.72 -0.22 -17.67
CA LEU A 384 -11.85 0.51 -17.07
C LEU A 384 -13.19 0.06 -17.67
N ILE A 385 -13.26 0.01 -19.01
CA ILE A 385 -14.47 -0.42 -19.73
C ILE A 385 -14.81 -1.86 -19.36
N SER A 386 -13.83 -2.76 -19.36
CA SER A 386 -14.02 -4.16 -18.97
C SER A 386 -14.56 -4.28 -17.55
N GLY A 387 -14.00 -3.56 -16.57
CA GLY A 387 -14.50 -3.58 -15.19
C GLY A 387 -15.93 -3.04 -15.07
N TYR A 388 -16.27 -1.98 -15.82
CA TYR A 388 -17.63 -1.46 -15.88
C TYR A 388 -18.61 -2.45 -16.54
N VAL A 389 -18.20 -3.12 -17.62
CA VAL A 389 -18.99 -4.18 -18.27
C VAL A 389 -19.24 -5.33 -17.30
N LEU A 390 -18.20 -5.80 -16.57
CA LEU A 390 -18.36 -6.83 -15.55
C LEU A 390 -19.32 -6.42 -14.43
N PHE A 391 -19.30 -5.15 -14.03
CA PHE A 391 -20.26 -4.61 -13.07
C PHE A 391 -21.69 -4.65 -13.59
N VAL A 392 -21.93 -4.22 -14.84
CA VAL A 392 -23.24 -4.28 -15.49
C VAL A 392 -23.71 -5.73 -15.70
N LEU A 393 -22.78 -6.67 -15.93
CA LEU A 393 -23.06 -8.11 -16.01
C LEU A 393 -23.38 -8.76 -14.65
N GLY A 394 -23.40 -7.98 -13.55
CA GLY A 394 -23.83 -8.44 -12.23
C GLY A 394 -22.69 -8.86 -11.29
N ILE A 395 -21.42 -8.61 -11.64
CA ILE A 395 -20.31 -8.80 -10.69
C ILE A 395 -20.16 -7.53 -9.85
N PRO A 396 -20.59 -7.53 -8.57
CA PRO A 396 -20.62 -6.31 -7.76
C PRO A 396 -19.21 -5.79 -7.50
N LEU A 397 -19.07 -4.48 -7.32
CA LEU A 397 -17.82 -3.87 -6.86
C LEU A 397 -17.68 -4.14 -5.37
N SER A 398 -16.67 -4.90 -4.97
CA SER A 398 -16.39 -5.15 -3.56
C SER A 398 -14.88 -5.13 -3.33
N LYS A 399 -14.42 -4.09 -2.62
CA LYS A 399 -13.03 -4.00 -2.13
C LYS A 399 -12.70 -5.19 -1.21
N PRO A 400 -13.52 -5.53 -0.19
CA PRO A 400 -13.21 -6.65 0.68
C PRO A 400 -13.05 -7.98 -0.05
N LEU A 401 -13.70 -8.19 -1.19
CA LEU A 401 -13.60 -9.43 -1.95
C LEU A 401 -12.70 -9.31 -3.17
N TYR A 402 -12.04 -8.17 -3.41
CA TYR A 402 -11.28 -7.90 -4.64
C TYR A 402 -11.98 -8.47 -5.87
N THR A 403 -13.27 -8.14 -6.06
CA THR A 403 -14.03 -8.70 -7.17
C THR A 403 -13.39 -8.31 -8.50
N LEU A 404 -13.52 -9.16 -9.52
CA LEU A 404 -12.88 -8.93 -10.82
C LEU A 404 -13.25 -7.56 -11.42
N SER A 405 -14.50 -7.12 -11.25
CA SER A 405 -14.96 -5.79 -11.66
C SER A 405 -14.23 -4.65 -10.91
N TYR A 406 -14.07 -4.76 -9.59
CA TYR A 406 -13.33 -3.80 -8.76
C TYR A 406 -11.85 -3.76 -9.12
N MET A 407 -11.23 -4.93 -9.31
CA MET A 407 -9.83 -5.04 -9.75
C MET A 407 -9.63 -4.33 -11.08
N CYS A 408 -10.43 -4.64 -12.11
CA CYS A 408 -10.35 -3.96 -13.39
C CYS A 408 -10.54 -2.44 -13.25
N ILE A 409 -11.59 -1.95 -12.57
CA ILE A 409 -11.81 -0.51 -12.44
C ILE A 409 -10.64 0.20 -11.75
N THR A 410 -10.14 -0.36 -10.65
CA THR A 410 -9.08 0.30 -9.87
C THR A 410 -7.73 0.30 -10.57
N ALA A 411 -7.38 -0.75 -11.33
CA ALA A 411 -6.15 -0.73 -12.13
C ALA A 411 -6.23 0.29 -13.26
N GLY A 412 -7.35 0.28 -13.98
CA GLY A 412 -7.55 1.15 -15.13
C GLY A 412 -7.53 2.61 -14.69
N ALA A 413 -8.14 2.91 -13.53
CA ALA A 413 -8.06 4.23 -12.91
C ALA A 413 -6.63 4.60 -12.51
N SER A 414 -5.85 3.65 -11.96
CA SER A 414 -4.44 3.87 -11.60
C SER A 414 -3.58 4.24 -12.81
N GLY A 415 -3.68 3.46 -13.89
CA GLY A 415 -2.94 3.70 -15.13
C GLY A 415 -3.37 4.98 -15.82
N PHE A 416 -4.66 5.30 -15.81
CA PHE A 416 -5.21 6.54 -16.34
C PHE A 416 -4.70 7.76 -15.55
N LEU A 417 -4.73 7.70 -14.22
CA LEU A 417 -4.23 8.77 -13.35
C LEU A 417 -2.72 8.99 -13.52
N LEU A 418 -1.92 7.91 -13.57
CA LEU A 418 -0.49 8.03 -13.83
C LEU A 418 -0.21 8.64 -15.22
N THR A 419 -1.01 8.31 -16.22
CA THR A 419 -0.91 8.88 -17.57
C THR A 419 -1.17 10.38 -17.55
N ILE A 420 -2.22 10.84 -16.86
CA ILE A 420 -2.50 12.27 -16.67
C ILE A 420 -1.32 12.97 -16.00
N ILE A 421 -0.82 12.43 -14.88
CA ILE A 421 0.30 13.02 -14.15
C ILE A 421 1.55 13.08 -15.02
N PHE A 422 1.81 12.04 -15.82
CA PHE A 422 2.94 12.06 -16.75
C PHE A 422 2.83 13.20 -17.76
N TYR A 423 1.67 13.40 -18.37
CA TYR A 423 1.49 14.50 -19.32
C TYR A 423 1.67 15.87 -18.65
N ILE A 424 1.13 16.06 -17.44
CA ILE A 424 1.31 17.30 -16.67
C ILE A 424 2.81 17.57 -16.43
N VAL A 425 3.53 16.59 -15.88
CA VAL A 425 4.96 16.73 -15.58
C VAL A 425 5.79 16.93 -16.86
N LYS A 426 5.46 16.22 -17.95
CA LYS A 426 6.21 16.33 -19.21
C LYS A 426 6.02 17.68 -19.88
N MET A 427 4.81 18.26 -19.82
CA MET A 427 4.56 19.61 -20.31
C MET A 427 5.35 20.66 -19.53
N ASP A 428 5.53 20.45 -18.23
CA ASP A 428 6.32 21.36 -17.39
C ASP A 428 7.80 21.36 -17.79
N ASP A 429 8.38 20.20 -18.10
CA ASP A 429 9.76 20.07 -18.59
C ASP A 429 9.98 20.74 -19.96
N LEU A 430 8.98 20.69 -20.85
CA LEU A 430 9.06 21.27 -22.19
C LEU A 430 9.03 22.79 -22.16
N LYS A 431 8.21 23.40 -21.29
CA LYS A 431 8.14 24.87 -21.13
C LYS A 431 9.40 25.49 -20.50
N VAL A 432 10.21 24.70 -19.79
CA VAL A 432 11.47 25.18 -19.18
C VAL A 432 12.61 25.23 -20.21
N ASN A 433 12.59 24.33 -21.21
CA ASN A 433 13.70 24.15 -22.14
C ASN A 433 13.51 24.81 -23.52
N HIS A 434 12.31 25.31 -23.86
CA HIS A 434 12.08 26.01 -25.13
C HIS A 434 11.13 27.21 -24.98
N LYS A 435 11.55 28.35 -25.53
CA LYS A 435 10.66 29.43 -25.98
C LYS A 435 9.85 28.81 -27.14
N MET A 436 8.59 28.48 -26.90
CA MET A 436 7.75 27.76 -27.86
C MET A 436 6.80 28.78 -28.51
N ASP A 437 6.86 28.87 -29.85
CA ASP A 437 6.05 29.79 -30.66
C ASP A 437 4.55 29.50 -30.52
N ASP A 438 3.78 30.59 -30.43
CA ASP A 438 2.35 30.65 -30.10
C ASP A 438 1.42 29.94 -31.11
N SER A 439 1.92 29.41 -32.23
CA SER A 439 1.10 28.90 -33.33
C SER A 439 0.68 27.43 -33.20
N VAL A 440 1.41 26.60 -32.44
CA VAL A 440 1.05 25.18 -32.24
C VAL A 440 0.15 24.98 -31.01
N SER A 441 -0.01 26.03 -30.18
CA SER A 441 -0.88 26.04 -29.00
C SER A 441 -2.37 26.17 -29.31
N ALA A 442 -2.77 26.42 -30.57
CA ALA A 442 -4.14 26.85 -30.86
C ALA A 442 -5.14 25.71 -31.14
N LEU A 443 -4.69 24.54 -31.62
CA LEU A 443 -5.63 23.49 -32.09
C LEU A 443 -5.80 22.31 -31.13
N THR A 444 -5.00 22.20 -30.06
CA THR A 444 -5.09 21.08 -29.11
C THR A 444 -5.17 21.51 -27.64
N PHE A 445 -5.18 22.82 -27.34
CA PHE A 445 -4.88 23.32 -25.99
C PHE A 445 -5.92 24.24 -25.34
N THR A 446 -7.02 24.57 -26.01
CA THR A 446 -7.99 25.56 -25.48
C THR A 446 -9.03 24.99 -24.52
N THR A 447 -8.96 23.71 -24.14
CA THR A 447 -9.88 23.09 -23.17
C THR A 447 -9.23 22.58 -21.88
N LEU A 448 -7.90 22.66 -21.74
CA LEU A 448 -7.19 22.18 -20.55
C LEU A 448 -6.32 23.28 -19.94
N VAL A 449 -6.99 24.09 -19.11
CA VAL A 449 -6.53 24.81 -17.92
C VAL A 449 -5.16 25.51 -17.99
N ASP A 450 -5.16 26.80 -17.73
CA ASP A 450 -3.99 27.67 -17.54
C ASP A 450 -2.95 27.06 -16.54
N VAL A 451 -1.92 26.39 -17.06
CA VAL A 451 -1.00 25.49 -16.32
C VAL A 451 0.04 26.23 -15.46
N LYS A 452 0.02 27.57 -15.36
CA LYS A 452 1.05 28.31 -14.62
C LYS A 452 1.00 28.09 -13.09
N HIS A 453 -0.16 27.69 -12.55
CA HIS A 453 -0.36 27.45 -11.11
C HIS A 453 -0.13 26.00 -10.65
N VAL A 454 -0.03 25.02 -11.56
CA VAL A 454 0.06 23.57 -11.22
C VAL A 454 1.50 23.12 -10.86
N LYS A 455 2.52 23.91 -11.20
CA LYS A 455 3.94 23.56 -10.91
C LYS A 455 4.26 23.42 -9.43
N LYS A 456 3.72 24.32 -8.60
CA LYS A 456 3.99 24.35 -7.15
C LYS A 456 3.46 23.10 -6.43
N PRO A 457 2.18 22.68 -6.59
CA PRO A 457 1.69 21.47 -5.94
C PRO A 457 2.37 20.20 -6.45
N ALA A 458 2.71 20.11 -7.74
CA ALA A 458 3.41 18.94 -8.28
C ALA A 458 4.79 18.72 -7.62
N MET A 459 5.55 19.78 -7.33
CA MET A 459 6.83 19.65 -6.61
C MET A 459 6.67 19.14 -5.17
N VAL A 460 5.67 19.65 -4.43
CA VAL A 460 5.40 19.19 -3.06
C VAL A 460 5.02 17.72 -3.06
N LEU A 461 4.11 17.31 -3.96
CA LEU A 461 3.72 15.91 -4.14
C LEU A 461 4.91 15.05 -4.57
N GLN A 462 5.81 15.55 -5.42
CA GLN A 462 7.02 14.83 -5.78
C GLN A 462 7.89 14.58 -4.54
N TRP A 463 8.14 15.59 -3.69
CA TRP A 463 8.92 15.40 -2.46
C TRP A 463 8.26 14.43 -1.49
N MET A 464 6.94 14.50 -1.35
CA MET A 464 6.18 13.54 -0.56
C MET A 464 6.37 12.12 -1.10
N GLY A 465 6.26 11.94 -2.42
CA GLY A 465 6.46 10.63 -3.05
C GLY A 465 7.90 10.11 -2.96
N MET A 466 8.88 11.01 -2.92
CA MET A 466 10.28 10.65 -2.68
C MET A 466 10.51 10.08 -1.29
N ASN A 467 9.71 10.52 -0.30
CA ASN A 467 9.76 10.15 1.10
C ASN A 467 8.51 9.37 1.57
N ALA A 468 7.78 8.76 0.63
CA ALA A 468 6.43 8.22 0.87
C ALA A 468 6.34 7.28 2.07
N LEU A 469 7.34 6.42 2.27
CA LEU A 469 7.36 5.45 3.35
C LEU A 469 7.39 6.10 4.74
N ILE A 470 8.19 7.16 4.93
CA ILE A 470 8.30 7.85 6.22
C ILE A 470 7.00 8.59 6.50
N ILE A 471 6.47 9.28 5.50
CA ILE A 471 5.23 10.06 5.61
C ILE A 471 4.05 9.12 5.86
N TYR A 472 4.01 7.97 5.20
CA TYR A 472 3.05 6.91 5.48
C TYR A 472 3.13 6.47 6.94
N ALA A 473 4.31 6.11 7.44
CA ALA A 473 4.48 5.59 8.79
C ALA A 473 4.18 6.63 9.87
N LEU A 474 4.58 7.89 9.66
CA LEU A 474 4.42 8.95 10.66
C LEU A 474 3.08 9.68 10.58
N GLY A 475 2.63 10.00 9.37
CA GLY A 475 1.37 10.72 9.13
C GLY A 475 0.20 9.75 9.02
N ALA A 476 0.17 8.95 7.96
CA ALA A 476 -1.02 8.15 7.62
C ALA A 476 -1.31 6.98 8.57
N CYS A 477 -0.30 6.46 9.30
CA CYS A 477 -0.51 5.48 10.37
C CYS A 477 -0.71 6.13 11.75
N ASP A 478 -0.95 7.44 11.81
CA ASP A 478 -1.16 8.23 13.03
C ASP A 478 -0.04 8.18 14.07
N LEU A 479 1.15 7.69 13.74
CA LEU A 479 2.23 7.55 14.73
C LEU A 479 2.67 8.90 15.31
N PHE A 480 2.73 9.94 14.48
CA PHE A 480 3.05 11.30 14.91
C PHE A 480 1.87 12.00 15.61
N PRO A 481 0.64 12.01 15.04
CA PRO A 481 -0.54 12.48 15.76
C PRO A 481 -0.74 11.83 17.14
N ALA A 482 -0.59 10.50 17.25
CA ALA A 482 -0.71 9.78 18.52
C ALA A 482 0.38 10.19 19.52
N ALA A 483 1.63 10.38 19.07
CA ALA A 483 2.70 10.86 19.93
C ALA A 483 2.44 12.29 20.44
N LEU A 484 1.87 13.18 19.61
CA LEU A 484 1.47 14.52 20.04
C LEU A 484 0.24 14.49 20.97
N GLN A 485 -0.73 13.61 20.72
CA GLN A 485 -1.90 13.44 21.57
C GLN A 485 -1.52 12.93 22.97
N GLY A 486 -0.45 12.14 23.08
CA GLY A 486 0.15 11.76 24.36
C GLY A 486 0.59 12.93 25.24
N LEU A 487 0.78 14.12 24.67
CA LEU A 487 1.05 15.35 25.41
C LEU A 487 -0.26 16.10 25.70
N TYR A 488 -0.87 15.82 26.86
CA TYR A 488 -2.14 16.41 27.26
C TYR A 488 -2.05 17.17 28.59
N TRP A 489 -2.97 18.12 28.81
CA TRP A 489 -3.03 18.93 30.02
C TRP A 489 -4.15 18.46 30.95
N ARG A 490 -3.77 17.83 32.07
CA ARG A 490 -4.64 17.25 33.12
C ARG A 490 -5.52 16.08 32.68
N SER A 491 -6.16 16.15 31.51
CA SER A 491 -7.05 15.12 30.95
C SER A 491 -6.65 14.79 29.51
N PRO A 492 -6.71 13.52 29.08
CA PRO A 492 -6.51 13.08 27.70
C PRO A 492 -7.24 13.90 26.63
N GLU A 493 -8.45 14.36 26.94
CA GLU A 493 -9.29 15.15 26.02
C GLU A 493 -8.70 16.56 25.77
N ASN A 494 -7.82 17.02 26.64
CA ASN A 494 -7.18 18.34 26.54
C ASN A 494 -5.76 18.19 25.97
N ASN A 495 -5.66 17.67 24.75
CA ASN A 495 -4.40 17.57 24.03
C ASN A 495 -4.30 18.61 22.89
N LEU A 496 -3.08 18.80 22.39
CA LEU A 496 -2.80 19.80 21.35
C LEU A 496 -3.54 19.49 20.04
N VAL A 497 -3.65 18.21 19.69
CA VAL A 497 -4.26 17.76 18.43
C VAL A 497 -5.75 18.09 18.42
N ASP A 498 -6.50 17.63 19.43
CA ASP A 498 -7.93 17.89 19.56
C ASP A 498 -8.20 19.39 19.73
N GLY A 499 -7.35 20.10 20.48
CA GLY A 499 -7.44 21.56 20.64
C GLY A 499 -7.30 22.31 19.31
N THR A 500 -6.37 21.91 18.45
CA THR A 500 -6.20 22.53 17.12
C THR A 500 -7.33 22.21 16.17
N GLU A 501 -7.86 20.98 16.18
CA GLU A 501 -9.04 20.62 15.40
C GLU A 501 -10.26 21.43 15.85
N LEU A 502 -10.54 21.47 17.16
CA LEU A 502 -11.66 22.24 17.73
C LEU A 502 -11.57 23.73 17.42
N LEU A 503 -10.37 24.31 17.44
CA LEU A 503 -10.14 25.69 17.05
C LEU A 503 -10.57 25.94 15.59
N LEU A 504 -10.17 25.07 14.67
CA LEU A 504 -10.54 25.18 13.25
C LEU A 504 -12.05 24.96 13.03
N GLN A 505 -12.65 23.99 13.73
CA GLN A 505 -14.10 23.79 13.73
C GLN A 505 -14.85 25.02 14.24
N SER A 506 -14.33 25.70 15.27
CA SER A 506 -14.90 26.95 15.78
C SER A 506 -14.72 28.11 14.80
N MET A 507 -13.55 28.27 14.17
CA MET A 507 -13.30 29.34 13.20
C MET A 507 -14.21 29.21 11.97
N LEU A 508 -14.40 27.99 11.48
CA LEU A 508 -15.21 27.71 10.28
C LEU A 508 -16.71 27.50 10.57
N HIS A 509 -17.13 27.61 11.83
CA HIS A 509 -18.53 27.40 12.26
C HIS A 509 -19.13 26.06 11.79
N SER A 510 -18.28 25.04 11.58
CA SER A 510 -18.71 23.74 11.09
C SER A 510 -17.73 22.67 11.48
N ARG A 511 -18.23 21.59 12.11
CA ARG A 511 -17.40 20.42 12.43
C ARG A 511 -16.80 19.80 11.18
N LYS A 512 -17.61 19.58 10.15
CA LYS A 512 -17.17 18.93 8.90
C LYS A 512 -16.06 19.71 8.20
N TRP A 513 -16.27 21.01 7.98
CA TRP A 513 -15.29 21.85 7.30
C TRP A 513 -14.07 22.17 8.17
N GLY A 514 -14.24 22.22 9.51
CA GLY A 514 -13.16 22.31 10.48
C GLY A 514 -12.21 21.13 10.42
N THR A 515 -12.75 19.91 10.50
CA THR A 515 -11.96 18.66 10.35
C THR A 515 -11.27 18.63 8.99
N LEU A 516 -11.96 18.96 7.89
CA LEU A 516 -11.32 19.02 6.57
C LEU A 516 -10.16 20.02 6.52
N ALA A 517 -10.33 21.21 7.08
CA ALA A 517 -9.28 22.22 7.13
C ALA A 517 -8.08 21.76 7.97
N PHE A 518 -8.33 21.08 9.08
CA PHE A 518 -7.30 20.47 9.91
C PHE A 518 -6.49 19.43 9.12
N VAL A 519 -7.16 18.54 8.40
CA VAL A 519 -6.50 17.50 7.59
C VAL A 519 -5.74 18.09 6.40
N VAL A 520 -6.26 19.14 5.76
CA VAL A 520 -5.52 19.86 4.72
C VAL A 520 -4.26 20.50 5.30
N LEU A 521 -4.33 21.08 6.51
CA LEU A 521 -3.16 21.64 7.19
C LEU A 521 -2.13 20.53 7.50
N GLU A 522 -2.57 19.35 7.90
CA GLU A 522 -1.71 18.19 8.12
C GLU A 522 -1.01 17.74 6.81
N ILE A 523 -1.72 17.65 5.70
CA ILE A 523 -1.12 17.33 4.39
C ILE A 523 -0.06 18.38 4.00
N LEU A 524 -0.36 19.67 4.22
CA LEU A 524 0.60 20.75 3.95
C LEU A 524 1.83 20.67 4.86
N PHE A 525 1.64 20.36 6.14
CA PHE A 525 2.73 20.13 7.09
C PHE A 525 3.65 19.00 6.60
N TRP A 526 3.08 17.85 6.23
CA TRP A 526 3.86 16.73 5.67
C TRP A 526 4.55 17.07 4.35
N GLY A 527 3.93 17.92 3.52
CA GLY A 527 4.56 18.48 2.33
C GLY A 527 5.82 19.31 2.64
N LEU A 528 5.79 20.14 3.69
CA LEU A 528 6.94 20.91 4.16
C LEU A 528 8.04 20.02 4.75
N VAL A 529 7.66 19.04 5.59
CA VAL A 529 8.59 18.05 6.13
C VAL A 529 9.28 17.28 4.99
N ALA A 530 8.52 16.84 3.99
CA ALA A 530 9.07 16.18 2.82
C ALA A 530 10.07 17.05 2.05
N GLY A 531 9.76 18.34 1.89
CA GLY A 531 10.67 19.32 1.28
C GLY A 531 11.96 19.49 2.08
N PHE A 532 11.87 19.54 3.42
CA PHE A 532 13.05 19.59 4.30
C PHE A 532 13.91 18.32 4.20
N LEU A 533 13.30 17.13 4.24
CA LEU A 533 14.00 15.86 4.09
C LEU A 533 14.71 15.77 2.73
N ASN A 534 14.04 16.21 1.66
CA ASN A 534 14.60 16.29 0.33
C ASN A 534 15.80 17.26 0.26
N MET A 535 15.70 18.44 0.90
CA MET A 535 16.80 19.41 1.01
C MET A 535 18.01 18.81 1.74
N LYS A 536 17.78 18.00 2.77
CA LYS A 536 18.82 17.26 3.50
C LYS A 536 19.29 15.98 2.80
N ARG A 537 18.72 15.63 1.64
CA ARG A 537 18.95 14.37 0.90
C ARG A 537 18.76 13.11 1.76
N PHE A 538 17.89 13.20 2.76
CA PHE A 538 17.57 12.07 3.62
C PHE A 538 16.42 11.28 3.01
N TYR A 539 16.67 10.03 2.64
CA TYR A 539 15.66 9.13 2.08
C TYR A 539 15.78 7.76 2.75
N VAL A 540 14.75 7.33 3.46
CA VAL A 540 14.73 6.00 4.08
C VAL A 540 14.59 4.93 2.98
N ARG A 541 15.55 4.01 2.97
CA ARG A 541 15.55 2.83 2.10
C ARG A 541 15.50 1.59 2.99
N LEU A 542 14.42 0.81 2.88
CA LEU A 542 14.30 -0.49 3.55
C LEU A 542 14.96 -1.58 2.71
#